data_AF-A0A8J2L892-F1
#
_entry.id   AF-A0A8J2L892-F1
#
_cell.length_a   1.000
_cell.length_b   1.000
_cell.length_c   1.000
_cell.angle_alpha   90.00
_cell.angle_beta   90.00
_cell.angle_gamma   90.00
#
_symmetry.space_group_name_H-M   'P 1'
#
loop_
_entity.id
_entity.type
_entity.pdbx_description
1 polymer ?
#
loop_
_entity_poly.entity_id
_entity_poly.type
_entity_poly.pdbx_seq_one_letter_code
_entity_poly.pdbx_strand_id
1 'polypeptide(L)'
;CGKWPDFNEVRPGTARRTQFTNVAELLSTRFQDILSHPGNALENKHEKAAKAFYKNCLDTAKLNTDGLESLRNILNKNGGWPLLSSKTWSAHKFKLSGVIYRTRGIFAKAKLHPYMSEGLFFALSSVP
;
A
#
# COMPACT_ATOMS: atom_id res chain seq x y z
N CYS A 1 -28.60 -14.73 5.20
CA CYS A 1 -28.26 -14.06 3.92
C CYS A 1 -29.16 -14.48 2.74
N GLY A 2 -30.41 -14.94 2.96
CA GLY A 2 -31.24 -15.66 1.97
C GLY A 2 -31.21 -15.13 0.51
N LYS A 3 -31.95 -14.06 0.22
CA LYS A 3 -31.97 -13.43 -1.13
C LYS A 3 -30.91 -12.35 -1.33
N TRP A 4 -29.96 -12.23 -0.40
CA TRP A 4 -29.00 -11.13 -0.44
C TRP A 4 -28.08 -11.16 -1.68
N PRO A 5 -27.57 -12.33 -2.14
CA PRO A 5 -26.76 -12.42 -3.36
C PRO A 5 -27.50 -11.94 -4.61
N ASP A 6 -28.82 -12.16 -4.70
CA ASP A 6 -29.66 -11.76 -5.84
C ASP A 6 -29.64 -10.25 -6.09
N PHE A 7 -29.37 -9.45 -5.05
CA PHE A 7 -29.32 -7.98 -5.11
C PHE A 7 -27.92 -7.40 -4.87
N ASN A 8 -26.93 -8.25 -4.60
CA ASN A 8 -25.58 -7.84 -4.19
C ASN A 8 -24.54 -8.65 -4.97
N GLU A 9 -24.58 -8.51 -6.29
CA GLU A 9 -23.60 -9.14 -7.17
C GLU A 9 -22.18 -8.62 -6.89
N VAL A 10 -21.20 -9.46 -7.23
CA VAL A 10 -19.79 -9.09 -7.17
C VAL A 10 -19.52 -8.12 -8.33
N ARG A 11 -19.10 -6.90 -8.00
CA ARG A 11 -18.82 -5.85 -8.98
C ARG A 11 -17.50 -6.13 -9.72
N PRO A 12 -17.36 -5.70 -10.98
CA PRO A 12 -16.08 -5.75 -11.70
C PRO A 12 -14.96 -5.09 -10.89
N GLY A 13 -13.79 -5.73 -10.83
CA GLY A 13 -12.65 -5.26 -10.04
C GLY A 13 -12.71 -5.58 -8.55
N THR A 14 -13.77 -6.24 -8.07
CA THR A 14 -13.87 -6.75 -6.69
C THR A 14 -13.92 -8.28 -6.69
N ALA A 15 -13.34 -8.92 -5.68
CA ALA A 15 -13.32 -10.38 -5.58
C ALA A 15 -14.56 -10.96 -4.86
N ARG A 16 -15.22 -10.16 -4.01
CA ARG A 16 -16.32 -10.62 -3.16
C ARG A 16 -17.22 -9.46 -2.77
N ARG A 17 -18.50 -9.76 -2.56
CA ARG A 17 -19.47 -8.88 -1.92
C ARG A 17 -19.92 -9.47 -0.60
N THR A 18 -19.73 -8.73 0.49
CA THR A 18 -20.26 -9.03 1.83
C THR A 18 -20.72 -7.74 2.52
N GLN A 19 -21.34 -7.85 3.69
CA GLN A 19 -21.60 -6.68 4.52
C GLN A 19 -20.31 -5.94 4.92
N PHE A 20 -19.21 -6.67 5.15
CA PHE A 20 -17.91 -6.06 5.44
C PHE A 20 -17.36 -5.25 4.27
N THR A 21 -17.51 -5.75 3.03
CA THR A 21 -17.06 -4.98 1.85
C THR A 21 -17.94 -3.74 1.64
N ASN A 22 -19.24 -3.80 1.97
CA ASN A 22 -20.12 -2.62 1.94
C ASN A 22 -19.61 -1.52 2.86
N VAL A 23 -19.30 -1.87 4.11
CA VAL A 23 -18.81 -0.92 5.12
C VAL A 23 -17.42 -0.40 4.73
N ALA A 24 -16.52 -1.28 4.27
CA ALA A 24 -15.18 -0.89 3.85
C ALA A 24 -15.19 0.09 2.66
N GLU A 25 -16.07 -0.11 1.69
CA GLU A 25 -16.24 0.81 0.56
C GLU A 25 -16.76 2.17 1.02
N LEU A 26 -17.82 2.19 1.85
CA LEU A 26 -18.35 3.43 2.41
C LEU A 26 -17.26 4.20 3.16
N LEU A 27 -16.50 3.50 3.99
CA LEU A 27 -15.40 4.08 4.74
C LEU A 27 -14.29 4.61 3.81
N SER A 28 -13.94 3.86 2.77
CA SER A 28 -12.95 4.28 1.78
C SER A 28 -13.39 5.55 1.06
N THR A 29 -14.66 5.66 0.67
CA THR A 29 -15.22 6.89 0.07
C THR A 29 -15.12 8.07 1.04
N ARG A 30 -15.43 7.88 2.33
CA ARG A 30 -15.29 8.94 3.33
C ARG A 30 -13.84 9.36 3.54
N PHE A 31 -12.90 8.42 3.55
CA PHE A 31 -11.48 8.75 3.64
C PHE A 31 -10.98 9.49 2.40
N GLN A 32 -11.40 9.09 1.20
CA GLN A 32 -11.07 9.82 -0.03
C GLN A 32 -11.53 11.26 0.05
N ASP A 33 -12.75 11.49 0.53
CA ASP A 33 -13.29 12.83 0.74
C ASP A 33 -12.40 13.63 1.70
N ILE A 34 -12.19 13.14 2.93
CA ILE A 34 -11.38 13.81 3.96
C ILE A 34 -9.96 14.12 3.47
N LEU A 35 -9.32 13.18 2.77
CA LEU A 35 -7.93 13.30 2.32
C LEU A 35 -7.76 14.18 1.08
N SER A 36 -8.80 14.30 0.24
CA SER A 36 -8.80 15.18 -0.94
C SER A 36 -9.03 16.65 -0.58
N HIS A 37 -9.68 16.92 0.55
CA HIS A 37 -9.95 18.28 0.99
C HIS A 37 -8.65 19.07 1.24
N PRO A 38 -8.59 20.34 0.82
CA PRO A 38 -7.43 21.19 1.05
C PRO A 38 -7.11 21.27 2.55
N GLY A 39 -5.82 21.34 2.86
CA GLY A 39 -5.36 21.39 4.25
C GLY A 39 -5.84 22.64 4.97
N ASN A 40 -6.29 22.48 6.21
CA ASN A 40 -6.66 23.58 7.10
C ASN A 40 -5.47 24.00 7.99
N ALA A 41 -5.41 25.28 8.38
CA ALA A 41 -4.46 25.80 9.36
C ALA A 41 -4.51 25.07 10.71
N LEU A 42 -5.70 24.58 11.11
CA LEU A 42 -5.90 23.83 12.36
C LEU A 42 -5.39 22.39 12.34
N GLU A 43 -5.02 21.85 11.17
CA GLU A 43 -4.56 20.47 11.06
C GLU A 43 -3.19 20.27 11.72
N ASN A 44 -3.05 19.13 12.41
CA ASN A 44 -1.79 18.73 13.00
C ASN A 44 -0.83 18.15 11.93
N LYS A 45 0.44 17.95 12.32
CA LYS A 45 1.48 17.47 11.39
C LYS A 45 1.18 16.10 10.76
N HIS A 46 0.45 15.23 11.46
CA HIS A 46 0.14 13.89 10.98
C HIS A 46 -0.98 13.90 9.94
N GLU A 47 -2.00 14.73 10.15
CA GLU A 47 -3.09 14.95 9.20
C GLU A 47 -2.56 15.54 7.89
N LYS A 48 -1.71 16.57 7.98
CA LYS A 48 -1.05 17.17 6.81
C LYS A 48 -0.19 16.15 6.06
N ALA A 49 0.54 15.31 6.77
CA ALA A 49 1.35 14.25 6.17
C ALA A 49 0.50 13.19 5.45
N ALA A 50 -0.63 12.78 6.04
CA ALA A 50 -1.55 11.83 5.42
C ALA A 50 -2.17 12.38 4.13
N LYS A 51 -2.62 13.64 4.14
CA LYS A 51 -3.14 14.32 2.96
C LYS A 51 -2.09 14.48 1.86
N ALA A 52 -0.87 14.88 2.23
CA ALA A 52 0.24 15.00 1.28
C ALA A 52 0.60 13.65 0.65
N PHE A 53 0.63 12.58 1.45
CA PHE A 53 0.85 11.21 0.95
C PHE A 53 -0.25 10.79 -0.03
N TYR A 54 -1.52 11.01 0.32
CA TYR A 54 -2.66 10.70 -0.53
C TYR A 54 -2.60 11.47 -1.86
N LYS A 55 -2.33 12.78 -1.82
CA LYS A 55 -2.17 13.61 -3.02
C LYS A 55 -1.04 13.12 -3.93
N ASN A 56 0.10 12.77 -3.35
CA ASN A 56 1.23 12.23 -4.11
C ASN A 56 0.90 10.87 -4.77
N CYS A 57 0.06 10.05 -4.13
CA CYS A 57 -0.40 8.78 -4.70
C CYS A 57 -1.33 8.97 -5.91
N LEU A 58 -2.11 10.06 -5.95
CA LEU A 58 -3.03 10.37 -7.03
C LEU A 58 -2.37 11.08 -8.22
N ASP A 59 -1.16 11.61 -8.06
CA ASP A 59 -0.43 12.29 -9.13
C ASP A 59 0.15 11.29 -10.14
N THR A 60 -0.71 10.83 -11.04
CA THR A 60 -0.35 9.87 -12.08
C THR A 60 0.61 10.46 -13.12
N ALA A 61 0.61 11.78 -13.33
CA ALA A 61 1.54 12.44 -14.24
C ALA A 61 2.98 12.32 -13.72
N LYS A 62 3.19 12.57 -12.43
CA LYS A 62 4.48 12.35 -11.78
C LYS A 62 4.88 10.87 -11.78
N LEU A 63 3.95 9.96 -11.46
CA LEU A 63 4.21 8.51 -11.51
C LEU A 63 4.63 8.04 -12.90
N ASN A 64 3.97 8.54 -13.95
CA ASN A 64 4.28 8.20 -15.34
C ASN A 64 5.62 8.79 -15.80
N THR A 65 5.99 9.96 -15.27
CA THR A 65 7.28 10.62 -15.56
C THR A 65 8.44 9.83 -14.95
N ASP A 66 8.30 9.41 -13.68
CA ASP A 66 9.31 8.60 -12.99
C ASP A 66 9.35 7.15 -13.52
N GLY A 67 8.21 6.66 -13.99
CA GLY A 67 8.04 5.34 -14.62
C GLY A 67 8.63 4.21 -13.78
N LEU A 68 9.39 3.33 -14.44
CA LEU A 68 10.08 2.21 -13.77
C LEU A 68 11.46 2.59 -13.22
N GLU A 69 11.90 3.84 -13.37
CA GLU A 69 13.27 4.23 -13.05
C GLU A 69 13.52 4.22 -11.54
N SER A 70 12.54 4.71 -10.76
CA SER A 70 12.54 4.61 -9.31
C SER A 70 12.69 3.15 -8.83
N LEU A 71 11.97 2.22 -9.46
CA LEU A 71 12.07 0.80 -9.14
C LEU A 71 13.44 0.22 -9.53
N ARG A 72 13.95 0.52 -10.74
CA ARG A 72 15.28 0.09 -11.19
C ARG A 72 16.38 0.56 -10.24
N ASN A 73 16.31 1.79 -9.77
CA ASN A 73 17.26 2.34 -8.80
C ASN A 73 17.22 1.60 -7.47
N ILE A 74 16.02 1.25 -6.98
CA ILE A 74 15.87 0.44 -5.75
C ILE A 74 16.45 -0.96 -5.97
N LEU A 75 16.17 -1.60 -7.09
CA LEU A 75 16.69 -2.93 -7.42
C LEU A 75 18.22 -2.92 -7.50
N ASN A 76 18.81 -1.96 -8.23
CA ASN A 76 20.26 -1.84 -8.39
C ASN A 76 20.98 -1.63 -7.04
N LYS A 77 20.41 -0.80 -6.15
CA LYS A 77 20.93 -0.62 -4.77
C LYS A 77 20.85 -1.90 -3.92
N ASN A 78 19.95 -2.82 -4.27
CA ASN A 78 19.71 -4.06 -3.53
C ASN A 78 20.25 -5.31 -4.24
N GLY A 79 21.26 -5.16 -5.09
CA GLY A 79 21.95 -6.29 -5.72
C GLY A 79 21.38 -6.70 -7.08
N GLY A 80 20.50 -5.89 -7.65
CA GLY A 80 19.90 -6.08 -8.97
C GLY A 80 18.85 -7.19 -9.03
N TRP A 81 18.19 -7.32 -10.17
CA TRP A 81 17.33 -8.45 -10.49
C TRP A 81 17.94 -9.21 -11.67
N PRO A 82 18.35 -10.48 -11.50
CA PRO A 82 19.01 -11.27 -12.55
C PRO A 82 18.28 -11.26 -13.90
N LEU A 83 16.94 -11.31 -13.87
CA LEU A 83 16.10 -11.31 -15.07
C LEU A 83 16.24 -10.03 -15.91
N LEU A 84 16.46 -8.88 -15.26
CA LEU A 84 16.53 -7.57 -15.91
C LEU A 84 17.95 -7.15 -16.27
N SER A 85 18.97 -7.85 -15.75
CA SER A 85 20.38 -7.46 -15.88
C SER A 85 21.28 -8.65 -16.20
N SER A 86 20.78 -9.62 -16.97
CA SER A 86 21.44 -10.92 -17.21
C SER A 86 22.90 -10.83 -17.68
N LYS A 87 23.29 -9.76 -18.38
CA LYS A 87 24.67 -9.54 -18.85
C LYS A 87 25.60 -8.92 -17.80
N THR A 88 25.08 -8.12 -16.89
CA THR A 88 25.87 -7.34 -15.91
C THR A 88 25.74 -7.88 -14.49
N TRP A 89 24.73 -8.70 -14.25
CA TRP A 89 24.45 -9.33 -12.96
C TRP A 89 25.32 -10.57 -12.76
N SER A 90 25.93 -10.69 -11.59
CA SER A 90 26.84 -11.79 -11.27
C SER A 90 26.45 -12.43 -9.94
N ALA A 91 26.14 -13.72 -9.97
CA ALA A 91 25.81 -14.50 -8.77
C ALA A 91 26.93 -14.45 -7.72
N HIS A 92 28.20 -14.43 -8.16
CA HIS A 92 29.36 -14.35 -7.27
C HIS A 92 29.44 -13.03 -6.48
N LYS A 93 28.91 -11.94 -7.05
CA LYS A 93 28.87 -10.62 -6.41
C LYS A 93 27.61 -10.44 -5.55
N PHE A 94 26.64 -11.34 -5.65
CA PHE A 94 25.37 -11.25 -4.94
C PHE A 94 25.50 -11.79 -3.51
N LYS A 95 25.24 -10.92 -2.52
CA LYS A 95 25.25 -11.29 -1.10
C LYS A 95 23.83 -11.26 -0.53
N LEU A 96 23.18 -12.42 -0.46
CA LEU A 96 21.80 -12.56 0.02
C LEU A 96 21.60 -11.96 1.43
N SER A 97 22.51 -12.23 2.36
CA SER A 97 22.44 -11.70 3.73
C SER A 97 22.42 -10.16 3.77
N GLY A 98 23.25 -9.52 2.94
CA GLY A 98 23.30 -8.06 2.82
C GLY A 98 22.02 -7.48 2.23
N VAL A 99 21.42 -8.16 1.25
CA VAL A 99 20.13 -7.77 0.68
C VAL A 99 19.04 -7.89 1.73
N ILE A 100 18.87 -9.06 2.35
CA ILE A 100 17.86 -9.29 3.40
C ILE A 100 17.99 -8.25 4.52
N TYR A 101 19.21 -7.93 4.97
CA TYR A 101 19.43 -6.92 5.99
C TYR A 101 18.95 -5.52 5.57
N ARG A 102 19.34 -5.06 4.37
CA ARG A 102 18.91 -3.75 3.84
C ARG A 102 17.41 -3.71 3.60
N THR A 103 16.86 -4.76 3.02
CA THR A 103 15.44 -4.89 2.71
C THR A 103 14.60 -4.94 3.98
N ARG A 104 15.08 -5.57 5.07
CA ARG A 104 14.45 -5.48 6.40
C ARG A 104 14.37 -4.05 6.89
N GLY A 105 15.42 -3.23 6.73
CA GLY A 105 15.39 -1.81 7.11
C GLY A 105 14.37 -0.99 6.33
N ILE A 106 14.18 -1.29 5.04
CA ILE A 106 13.21 -0.61 4.17
C ILE A 106 11.77 -0.96 4.60
N PHE A 107 11.47 -2.24 4.83
CA PHE A 107 10.12 -2.67 5.20
C PHE A 107 9.82 -2.56 6.71
N ALA A 108 10.84 -2.50 7.57
CA ALA A 108 10.66 -2.23 9.00
C ALA A 108 10.41 -0.74 9.29
N LYS A 109 10.98 0.19 8.50
CA LYS A 109 10.67 1.63 8.60
C LYS A 109 9.26 1.97 8.11
N ALA A 110 8.65 1.10 7.32
CA ALA A 110 7.24 1.18 6.93
C ALA A 110 6.28 0.64 8.01
N LYS A 111 6.74 0.37 9.25
CA LYS A 111 5.85 0.20 10.40
C LYS A 111 5.06 1.49 10.60
N LEU A 112 3.91 1.55 9.94
CA LEU A 112 2.74 2.26 10.43
C LEU A 112 2.61 1.88 11.91
N HIS A 113 2.37 2.89 12.73
CA HIS A 113 2.30 2.78 14.19
C HIS A 113 1.50 1.53 14.61
N PRO A 114 1.91 0.78 15.66
CA PRO A 114 1.34 -0.52 16.04
C PRO A 114 -0.20 -0.54 16.25
N TYR A 115 -0.83 0.62 16.36
CA TYR A 115 -2.28 0.77 16.43
C TYR A 115 -3.04 0.33 15.18
N MET A 116 -2.41 0.26 14.00
CA MET A 116 -3.08 -0.24 12.79
C MET A 116 -2.98 -1.76 12.58
N SER A 117 -2.09 -2.46 13.31
CA SER A 117 -2.02 -3.93 13.28
C SER A 117 -2.98 -4.60 14.25
N GLU A 118 -3.36 -3.94 15.36
CA GLU A 118 -4.25 -4.55 16.35
C GLU A 118 -5.71 -4.62 15.87
N GLY A 119 -6.14 -3.70 15.00
CA GLY A 119 -7.48 -3.74 14.40
C GLY A 119 -7.72 -4.94 13.48
N LEU A 120 -6.66 -5.55 12.92
CA LEU A 120 -6.79 -6.74 12.07
C LEU A 120 -6.78 -8.05 12.85
N PHE A 121 -6.13 -8.09 14.02
CA PHE A 121 -6.07 -9.29 14.86
C PHE A 121 -7.32 -9.47 15.74
N PHE A 122 -7.92 -8.38 16.25
CA PHE A 122 -9.15 -8.47 17.06
C PHE A 122 -10.41 -8.88 16.26
N ALA A 123 -10.39 -8.71 14.94
CA ALA A 123 -11.50 -9.13 14.07
C ALA A 123 -11.54 -10.64 13.79
N LEU A 124 -10.47 -11.39 14.10
CA LEU A 124 -10.38 -12.84 13.88
C LEU A 124 -10.60 -13.68 15.14
N SER A 125 -10.68 -13.07 16.33
CA SER A 125 -10.88 -13.76 17.61
C SER A 125 -12.28 -13.60 18.21
N SER A 126 -13.22 -13.03 17.46
CA SER A 126 -14.58 -12.69 17.96
C SER A 126 -15.72 -13.31 17.15
N VAL A 127 -15.44 -14.35 16.36
CA VAL A 127 -16.48 -15.21 15.77
C VAL A 127 -16.53 -16.51 16.59
N PRO A 128 -17.59 -16.78 17.37
CA PRO A 128 -17.82 -18.09 17.95
C PRO A 128 -18.13 -19.16 16.89
#